data_AF-G7WQS1-F1
#
_entry.id   AF-G7WQS1-F1
#
_cell.length_a   1.000
_cell.length_b   1.000
_cell.length_c   1.000
_cell.angle_alpha   90.00
_cell.angle_beta   90.00
_cell.angle_gamma   90.00
#
_symmetry.space_group_name_H-M   'P 1'
#
loop_
_entity.id
_entity.type
_entity.pdbx_description
1 polymer ?
#
loop_
_entity_poly.entity_id
_entity_poly.type
_entity_poly.pdbx_seq_one_letter_code
_entity_poly.pdbx_strand_id
1 'polypeptide(L)'
;MNFVIYPIGVSGPITSAEPLPPLPKIPRGSLVVVEGKAPIWRYGMALHLLHGSPAAAIAFYDPRLGAVVVATHSREWAVGDVVDITLEGNPDQGSSEKAGRV
;
A
#
# COMPACT_ATOMS: atom_id res chain seq x y z
N MET A 1 -9.51 8.22 -8.13
CA MET A 1 -9.16 6.78 -8.19
C MET A 1 -9.54 6.17 -6.84
N ASN A 2 -10.39 5.14 -6.79
CA ASN A 2 -10.64 4.44 -5.53
C ASN A 2 -9.55 3.40 -5.32
N PHE A 3 -8.67 3.62 -4.35
CA PHE A 3 -7.74 2.62 -3.85
C PHE A 3 -8.20 2.12 -2.48
N VAL A 4 -7.80 0.90 -2.12
CA VAL A 4 -8.07 0.30 -0.82
C VAL A 4 -6.75 0.20 -0.06
N ILE A 5 -6.71 0.72 1.17
CA ILE A 5 -5.55 0.57 2.04
C ILE A 5 -5.63 -0.75 2.79
N TYR A 6 -4.52 -1.49 2.79
CA TYR A 6 -4.34 -2.70 3.58
C TYR A 6 -3.18 -2.50 4.58
N PRO A 7 -3.48 -2.11 5.83
CA PRO A 7 -2.47 -1.86 6.85
C PRO A 7 -1.94 -3.19 7.39
N ILE A 8 -0.66 -3.50 7.15
CA ILE A 8 -0.01 -4.73 7.66
C ILE A 8 1.01 -4.46 8.77
N GLY A 9 1.18 -3.19 9.14
CA GLY A 9 2.13 -2.73 10.14
C GLY A 9 1.92 -3.38 11.50
N VAL A 10 3.01 -3.51 12.25
CA VAL A 10 3.02 -4.09 13.60
C VAL A 10 3.72 -3.16 14.58
N SER A 11 3.35 -3.22 15.85
CA SER A 11 3.88 -2.35 16.91
C SER A 11 5.18 -2.86 17.56
N GLY A 12 5.60 -4.08 17.26
CA GLY A 12 6.80 -4.70 17.83
C GLY A 12 7.30 -5.88 16.99
N PRO A 13 8.37 -6.56 17.44
CA PRO A 13 8.87 -7.75 16.78
C PRO A 13 7.80 -8.84 16.68
N ILE A 14 7.71 -9.48 15.53
CA ILE A 14 6.80 -10.59 15.25
C ILE A 14 7.59 -11.78 14.68
N THR A 15 7.02 -12.98 14.79
CA THR A 15 7.53 -14.18 14.11
C THR A 15 6.65 -14.49 12.89
N SER A 16 7.08 -15.46 12.07
CA SER A 16 6.32 -15.91 10.90
C SER A 16 4.98 -16.58 11.24
N ALA A 17 4.71 -16.86 12.52
CA ALA A 17 3.44 -17.41 12.98
C ALA A 17 2.34 -16.33 13.11
N GLU A 18 2.72 -15.05 13.17
CA GLU A 18 1.77 -13.94 13.31
C GLU A 18 0.96 -13.76 12.00
N PRO A 19 -0.37 -13.96 12.01
CA PRO A 19 -1.17 -13.89 10.80
C PRO A 19 -1.20 -12.47 10.23
N LEU A 20 -1.52 -12.37 8.94
CA LEU A 20 -1.90 -11.10 8.32
C LEU A 20 -3.27 -10.64 8.86
N PRO A 21 -3.53 -9.31 8.90
CA PRO A 21 -4.85 -8.81 9.26
C PRO A 21 -5.91 -9.28 8.24
N PRO A 22 -7.20 -9.35 8.63
CA PRO A 22 -8.25 -9.73 7.70
C PRO A 22 -8.27 -8.80 6.48
N LEU A 23 -8.55 -9.35 5.30
CA LEU A 23 -8.64 -8.55 4.09
C LEU A 23 -9.79 -7.53 4.21
N PRO A 24 -9.56 -6.26 3.82
CA PRO A 24 -10.66 -5.30 3.69
C PRO A 24 -11.59 -5.73 2.55
N LYS A 25 -12.73 -5.05 2.41
CA LYS A 25 -13.56 -5.19 1.22
C LYS A 25 -12.76 -4.67 0.01
N ILE A 26 -12.45 -5.55 -0.94
CA ILE A 26 -11.72 -5.23 -2.17
C ILE A 26 -12.70 -5.23 -3.34
N PRO A 27 -13.14 -4.06 -3.85
CA PRO A 27 -13.91 -3.99 -5.08
C PRO A 27 -13.12 -4.56 -6.25
N ARG A 28 -13.79 -5.27 -7.15
CA ARG A 28 -13.16 -5.76 -8.38
C ARG A 28 -12.59 -4.59 -9.18
N GLY A 29 -11.36 -4.72 -9.65
CA GLY A 29 -10.72 -3.68 -10.45
C GLY A 29 -10.03 -2.59 -9.63
N SER A 30 -10.09 -2.64 -8.30
CA SER A 30 -9.45 -1.65 -7.45
C SER A 30 -7.93 -1.83 -7.39
N LEU A 31 -7.23 -0.74 -7.08
CA LEU A 31 -5.85 -0.77 -6.63
C LEU A 31 -5.83 -1.02 -5.11
N VAL A 32 -5.07 -2.01 -4.66
CA VAL A 32 -4.79 -2.21 -3.23
C VAL A 32 -3.41 -1.67 -2.91
N VAL A 33 -3.32 -0.81 -1.90
CA VAL A 33 -2.04 -0.30 -1.39
C VAL A 33 -1.76 -0.93 -0.04
N VAL A 34 -0.66 -1.67 0.03
CA VAL A 34 -0.16 -2.28 1.27
C VAL A 34 0.77 -1.29 1.97
N GLU A 35 0.53 -1.04 3.24
CA GLU A 35 1.30 -0.08 4.03
C GLU A 35 1.59 -0.60 5.44
N GLY A 36 2.58 0.01 6.09
CA GLY A 36 2.85 -0.15 7.50
C GLY A 36 4.25 -0.67 7.80
N LYS A 37 4.78 -0.35 8.99
CA LYS A 37 6.09 -0.85 9.43
C LYS A 37 6.01 -2.35 9.69
N ALA A 38 6.55 -3.15 8.77
CA ALA A 38 6.51 -4.60 8.82
C ALA A 38 7.77 -5.23 8.21
N PRO A 39 8.15 -6.45 8.62
CA PRO A 39 9.23 -7.19 7.98
C PRO A 39 8.95 -7.48 6.50
N ILE A 40 10.00 -7.54 5.67
CA ILE A 40 9.90 -7.79 4.22
C ILE A 40 9.10 -9.06 3.90
N TRP A 41 9.30 -10.13 4.67
CA TRP A 41 8.57 -11.39 4.46
C TRP A 41 7.06 -11.23 4.65
N ARG A 42 6.59 -10.29 5.50
CA ARG A 42 5.16 -10.03 5.71
C ARG A 42 4.55 -9.30 4.51
N TYR A 43 5.31 -8.40 3.89
CA TYR A 43 4.94 -7.82 2.59
C TYR A 43 4.83 -8.89 1.51
N GLY A 44 5.79 -9.84 1.46
CA GLY A 44 5.73 -10.98 0.53
C GLY A 44 4.47 -11.85 0.73
N MET A 45 4.11 -12.13 1.98
CA MET A 45 2.86 -12.84 2.31
C MET A 45 1.62 -12.04 1.89
N ALA A 46 1.61 -10.73 2.14
CA ALA A 46 0.48 -9.86 1.77
C ALA A 46 0.30 -9.81 0.25
N LEU A 47 1.41 -9.69 -0.51
CA LEU A 47 1.37 -9.76 -1.97
C LEU A 47 0.78 -11.08 -2.46
N HIS A 48 1.25 -12.20 -1.93
CA HIS A 48 0.75 -13.51 -2.33
C HIS A 48 -0.75 -13.68 -2.03
N LEU A 49 -1.19 -13.27 -0.85
CA LEU A 49 -2.61 -13.27 -0.46
C LEU A 49 -3.46 -12.40 -1.40
N LEU A 50 -2.99 -11.17 -1.69
CA LEU A 50 -3.72 -10.20 -2.51
C LEU A 50 -3.72 -10.55 -4.00
N HIS A 51 -2.73 -11.30 -4.49
CA HIS A 51 -2.65 -11.70 -5.90
C HIS A 51 -3.84 -12.57 -6.32
N GLY A 52 -4.40 -13.36 -5.40
CA GLY A 52 -5.64 -14.13 -5.62
C GLY A 52 -6.94 -13.34 -5.41
N SER A 53 -6.88 -12.05 -5.08
CA SER A 53 -8.04 -11.22 -4.78
C SER A 53 -8.66 -10.58 -6.04
N PRO A 54 -9.82 -9.90 -5.94
CA PRO A 54 -10.41 -9.15 -7.06
C PRO A 54 -9.66 -7.86 -7.45
N ALA A 55 -8.58 -7.50 -6.75
CA ALA A 55 -7.77 -6.32 -7.08
C ALA A 55 -7.22 -6.42 -8.51
N ALA A 56 -7.20 -5.29 -9.22
CA ALA A 56 -6.57 -5.23 -10.54
C ALA A 56 -5.07 -4.97 -10.45
N ALA A 57 -4.63 -4.27 -9.40
CA ALA A 57 -3.22 -4.02 -9.11
C ALA A 57 -2.97 -3.97 -7.59
N ILE A 58 -1.73 -4.24 -7.23
CA ILE A 58 -1.21 -4.19 -5.86
C ILE A 58 -0.01 -3.27 -5.86
N ALA A 59 0.02 -2.34 -4.92
CA ALA A 59 1.14 -1.44 -4.71
C ALA A 59 1.63 -1.48 -3.26
N PHE A 60 2.92 -1.25 -3.05
CA PHE A 60 3.51 -1.07 -1.74
C PHE A 60 3.79 0.40 -1.51
N TYR A 61 3.35 0.91 -0.36
CA TYR A 61 3.59 2.29 0.02
C TYR A 61 5.03 2.49 0.51
N ASP A 62 5.75 3.40 -0.14
CA ASP A 62 7.01 3.97 0.33
C ASP A 62 6.76 5.46 0.64
N PRO A 63 6.93 5.92 1.90
CA PRO A 63 6.72 7.32 2.27
C PRO A 63 7.57 8.34 1.51
N ARG A 64 8.60 7.93 0.77
CA ARG A 64 9.45 8.81 -0.04
C ARG A 64 9.00 8.92 -1.49
N LEU A 65 8.17 7.97 -1.96
CA LEU A 65 7.77 7.87 -3.38
C LEU A 65 6.26 7.94 -3.58
N GLY A 66 5.46 7.39 -2.66
CA GLY A 66 4.04 7.08 -2.86
C GLY A 66 3.80 5.57 -2.91
N ALA A 67 2.75 5.12 -3.59
CA ALA A 67 2.44 3.70 -3.74
C ALA A 67 3.04 3.14 -5.03
N VAL A 68 4.05 2.29 -4.92
CA VAL A 68 4.74 1.66 -6.06
C VAL A 68 4.03 0.38 -6.45
N VAL A 69 3.53 0.27 -7.68
CA VAL A 69 2.85 -0.94 -8.19
C VAL A 69 3.86 -2.09 -8.30
N VAL A 70 3.57 -3.19 -7.60
CA VAL A 70 4.43 -4.39 -7.54
C VAL A 70 3.85 -5.59 -8.28
N ALA A 71 2.53 -5.61 -8.53
CA ALA A 71 1.87 -6.62 -9.34
C ALA A 71 0.58 -6.05 -9.95
N THR A 72 0.23 -6.51 -11.15
CA THR A 72 -0.93 -6.02 -11.89
C THR A 72 -1.45 -7.08 -12.87
N HIS A 73 -2.77 -7.17 -12.99
CA HIS A 73 -3.48 -7.79 -14.12
C HIS A 73 -4.24 -6.76 -14.95
N SER A 74 -4.11 -5.48 -14.62
CA SER A 74 -4.68 -4.37 -15.38
C SER A 74 -3.83 -4.05 -16.59
N ARG A 75 -4.46 -3.46 -17.61
CA ARG A 75 -3.76 -2.77 -18.71
C ARG A 75 -3.49 -1.30 -18.39
N GLU A 76 -4.06 -0.78 -17.30
CA GLU A 76 -3.94 0.63 -16.90
C GLU A 76 -2.70 0.91 -16.05
N TRP A 77 -2.15 -0.11 -15.38
CA TRP A 77 -0.97 -0.01 -14.53
C TRP A 77 0.11 -0.97 -14.99
N ALA A 78 1.36 -0.52 -14.91
CA ALA A 78 2.57 -1.32 -15.07
C ALA A 78 3.27 -1.49 -13.71
N VAL A 79 4.05 -2.58 -13.57
CA VAL A 79 4.94 -2.75 -12.43
C VAL A 79 6.00 -1.65 -12.43
N GLY A 80 6.21 -1.02 -11.29
CA GLY A 80 7.10 0.13 -11.11
C GLY A 80 6.40 1.48 -11.24
N ASP A 81 5.15 1.54 -11.68
CA ASP A 81 4.37 2.78 -11.65
C ASP A 81 4.25 3.29 -10.21
N VAL A 82 4.41 4.60 -10.04
CA VAL A 82 4.27 5.26 -8.76
C VAL A 82 2.94 6.00 -8.75
N VAL A 83 2.03 5.58 -7.88
CA VAL A 83 0.77 6.28 -7.64
C VAL A 83 1.02 7.32 -6.55
N ASP A 84 0.94 8.59 -6.94
CA ASP A 84 1.15 9.74 -6.06
C ASP A 84 0.03 9.81 -5.00
N ILE A 85 0.35 9.31 -3.80
CA ILE A 85 -0.52 9.34 -2.63
C ILE A 85 0.32 9.66 -1.40
N THR A 86 -0.30 10.36 -0.45
CA THR A 86 0.25 10.57 0.88
C THR A 86 -0.75 10.00 1.89
N LEU A 87 -0.29 9.08 2.73
CA LEU A 87 -1.10 8.56 3.83
C LEU A 87 -0.81 9.39 5.09
N GLU A 88 -1.84 10.04 5.64
CA GLU A 88 -1.70 10.82 6.88
C GLU A 88 -1.39 9.87 8.06
N GLY A 89 -0.32 10.16 8.80
CA GLY A 89 0.17 9.33 9.90
C GLY A 89 1.70 9.17 10.00
N ASN A 90 2.46 9.75 9.07
CA ASN A 90 3.92 9.77 9.15
C ASN A 90 4.42 11.13 9.72
N PRO A 91 4.94 11.20 10.96
CA PRO A 91 5.36 12.46 11.57
C PRO A 91 6.57 13.14 10.91
N ASP A 92 7.24 12.46 9.97
CA ASP A 92 8.43 12.98 9.28
C ASP A 92 8.13 13.81 8.02
N GLN A 93 6.85 13.96 7.63
CA GLN A 93 6.49 14.87 6.54
C GLN A 93 5.98 16.18 7.13
N GLY A 94 6.90 17.13 7.28
CA GLY A 94 6.59 18.50 7.67
C GLY A 94 5.46 19.07 6.81
N SER A 95 4.50 19.69 7.49
CA SER A 95 3.44 20.51 6.90
C SER A 95 4.06 21.55 5.96
N SER A 96 4.01 21.30 4.65
CA SER A 96 4.27 22.35 3.67
C SER A 96 3.02 23.22 3.59
N GLU A 97 2.94 24.18 4.51
CA GLU A 97 2.11 25.36 4.39
C GLU A 97 2.49 26.08 3.07
N LYS A 98 1.67 25.97 2.03
CA LYS A 98 1.83 26.78 0.82
C LYS A 98 1.17 28.13 1.04
N ALA A 99 2.00 29.11 1.36
CA ALA A 99 1.72 30.51 1.21
C ALA A 99 1.36 30.88 -0.25
N GLY A 100 0.28 31.65 -0.40
CA GLY A 100 0.13 32.80 -1.29
C GLY A 100 0.31 32.66 -2.82
N ARG A 101 -0.81 32.80 -3.55
CA ARG A 101 -0.99 33.56 -4.82
C ARG A 101 -2.48 33.44 -5.17
N VAL A 102 -3.25 34.47 -5.53
CA VAL A 102 -3.01 35.84 -6.01
C VAL A 102 -4.13 36.73 -5.43
#